data_AF-A0A3D1R642-F1
#
_entry.id   AF-A0A3D1R642-F1
#
_cell.length_a   1.000
_cell.length_b   1.000
_cell.length_c   1.000
_cell.angle_alpha   90.00
_cell.angle_beta   90.00
_cell.angle_gamma   90.00
#
_symmetry.space_group_name_H-M   'P 1'
#
loop_
_entity.id
_entity.type
_entity.pdbx_description
1 polymer ?
#
loop_
_entity_poly.entity_id
_entity_poly.type
_entity_poly.pdbx_seq_one_letter_code
_entity_poly.pdbx_strand_id
1 'polypeptide(L)'
;MFGMSGTEIAIVFVLALLLLGPAKLPGLARSLGKGLREFRRATDDLRSSVESEFYRMDAPPPPAGPPFAPAAEAKANAPLTEPNPESVARSGPSAAPALSEPAATAAGDQAVPAETAPTPSEAEPT
;
A
#
# COMPACT_ATOMS: atom_id res chain seq x y z
N MET A 1 11.64 1.19 39.10
CA MET A 1 12.24 -0.15 39.02
C MET A 1 12.28 -0.66 37.57
N PHE A 2 12.94 0.07 36.67
CA PHE A 2 13.43 -0.40 35.36
C PHE A 2 14.51 0.59 34.92
N GLY A 3 15.67 0.51 35.57
CA GLY A 3 16.87 1.26 35.18
C GLY A 3 17.52 0.64 33.95
N MET A 4 16.72 0.27 32.93
CA MET A 4 17.23 -0.34 31.71
C MET A 4 17.72 0.79 30.81
N SER A 5 19.02 1.00 30.82
CA SER A 5 19.73 1.87 29.90
C SER A 5 19.47 1.43 28.46
N GLY A 6 19.54 2.38 27.52
CA GLY A 6 19.41 2.08 26.08
C GLY A 6 20.39 1.02 25.59
N THR A 7 21.52 0.85 26.30
CA THR A 7 22.52 -0.20 26.03
C THR A 7 21.97 -1.60 26.28
N GLU A 8 21.24 -1.83 27.37
CA GLU A 8 20.65 -3.16 27.66
C GLU A 8 19.55 -3.51 26.64
N ILE A 9 18.73 -2.53 26.25
CA ILE A 9 17.76 -2.71 25.16
C ILE A 9 18.49 -3.06 23.85
N ALA A 10 19.59 -2.38 23.52
CA ALA A 10 20.35 -2.66 22.31
C ALA A 10 20.94 -4.09 22.31
N ILE A 11 21.46 -4.58 23.44
CA ILE A 11 21.98 -5.97 23.55
C ILE A 11 20.87 -6.99 23.31
N VAL A 12 19.70 -6.81 23.95
CA VAL A 12 18.55 -7.70 23.73
C VAL A 12 18.06 -7.63 22.29
N PHE A 13 18.08 -6.44 21.69
CA PHE A 13 17.69 -6.26 20.29
C PHE A 13 18.65 -6.98 19.34
N VAL A 14 19.96 -6.92 19.58
CA VAL A 14 20.96 -7.68 18.82
C VAL A 14 20.71 -9.18 18.95
N LEU A 15 20.47 -9.70 20.16
CA LEU A 15 20.11 -11.11 20.34
C LEU A 15 18.84 -11.47 19.55
N ALA A 16 17.79 -10.67 19.64
CA ALA A 16 16.56 -10.88 18.88
C ALA A 16 16.79 -10.83 17.35
N LEU A 17 17.66 -9.92 16.88
CA LEU A 17 18.09 -9.81 15.49
C LEU A 17 18.88 -11.03 15.02
N LEU A 18 19.67 -11.68 15.89
CA LEU A 18 20.34 -12.93 15.55
C LEU A 18 19.36 -14.09 15.42
N LEU A 19 18.39 -14.21 16.33
CA LEU A 19 17.39 -15.29 16.27
C LEU A 19 16.44 -15.14 15.07
N LEU A 20 15.94 -13.93 14.84
CA LEU A 20 14.90 -13.66 13.84
C LEU A 20 15.47 -13.19 12.48
N GLY A 21 16.63 -12.55 12.51
CA GLY A 21 17.29 -11.93 11.36
C GLY A 21 16.99 -10.44 11.19
N PRO A 22 17.99 -9.58 10.92
CA PRO A 22 17.78 -8.14 10.71
C PRO A 22 16.94 -7.83 9.48
N ALA A 23 16.93 -8.70 8.47
CA ALA A 23 16.09 -8.55 7.29
C ALA A 23 14.61 -8.83 7.56
N LYS A 24 14.26 -9.61 8.60
CA LYS A 24 12.88 -10.01 8.89
C LYS A 24 12.14 -9.00 9.75
N LEU A 25 12.81 -8.33 10.69
CA LEU A 25 12.21 -7.26 11.51
C LEU A 25 11.53 -6.14 10.70
N PRO A 26 12.15 -5.52 9.67
CA PRO A 26 11.49 -4.46 8.92
C PRO A 26 10.25 -4.98 8.18
N GLY A 27 10.28 -6.22 7.71
CA GLY A 27 9.12 -6.88 7.10
C GLY A 27 7.96 -7.06 8.08
N LEU A 28 8.24 -7.64 9.26
CA LEU A 28 7.28 -7.81 10.36
C LEU A 28 6.72 -6.47 10.84
N ALA A 29 7.56 -5.47 11.05
CA ALA A 29 7.12 -4.14 11.43
C ALA A 29 6.22 -3.51 10.36
N ARG A 30 6.51 -3.73 9.07
CA ARG A 30 5.67 -3.24 7.97
C ARG A 30 4.30 -3.92 7.95
N SER A 31 4.23 -5.24 8.15
CA SER A 31 2.97 -5.98 8.16
C SER A 31 2.14 -5.64 9.40
N LEU A 32 2.75 -5.62 10.58
CA LEU A 32 2.09 -5.24 11.83
C LEU A 32 1.62 -3.78 11.79
N GLY A 33 2.45 -2.89 11.23
CA GLY A 33 2.11 -1.47 11.10
C GLY A 33 0.95 -1.22 10.14
N LYS A 34 0.83 -1.97 9.05
CA LYS A 34 -0.34 -1.91 8.15
C LYS A 34 -1.60 -2.38 8.89
N GLY A 35 -1.55 -3.54 9.54
CA GLY A 35 -2.68 -4.06 10.32
C GLY A 35 -3.10 -3.11 11.45
N LEU A 36 -2.15 -2.54 12.19
CA LEU A 36 -2.45 -1.59 13.24
C LEU A 36 -3.04 -0.28 12.70
N ARG A 37 -2.61 0.17 11.51
CA ARG A 37 -3.16 1.36 10.85
C ARG A 37 -4.60 1.15 10.39
N GLU A 38 -4.90 -0.01 9.83
CA GLU A 38 -6.25 -0.40 9.42
C GLU A 38 -7.15 -0.60 10.64
N PHE A 39 -6.66 -1.28 11.68
CA PHE A 39 -7.36 -1.44 12.95
C PHE A 39 -7.69 -0.08 13.59
N ARG A 40 -6.74 0.86 13.56
CA ARG A 40 -6.94 2.20 14.12
C ARG A 40 -8.00 2.99 13.34
N ARG A 41 -7.99 2.92 12.01
CA ARG A 41 -9.05 3.50 11.17
C ARG A 41 -10.42 2.90 11.46
N ALA A 42 -10.52 1.57 11.49
CA ALA A 42 -11.78 0.91 11.82
C ALA A 42 -12.26 1.33 13.21
N THR A 43 -11.37 1.38 14.20
CA THR A 43 -11.71 1.85 15.55
C THR A 43 -12.18 3.30 15.57
N ASP A 44 -11.52 4.18 14.81
CA ASP A 44 -11.89 5.59 14.69
C ASP A 44 -13.27 5.76 14.02
N ASP A 45 -13.57 4.97 12.98
CA ASP A 45 -14.87 4.97 12.29
C ASP A 45 -16.00 4.46 13.20
N LEU A 46 -15.75 3.39 13.97
CA LEU A 46 -16.69 2.90 14.98
C LEU A 46 -16.94 3.98 16.05
N ARG A 47 -15.88 4.60 16.55
CA ARG A 47 -15.99 5.67 17.55
C ARG A 47 -16.80 6.85 17.02
N SER A 48 -16.55 7.28 15.78
CA SER A 48 -17.28 8.38 15.14
C SER A 48 -18.76 8.04 14.94
N SER A 49 -19.07 6.80 14.55
CA SER A 49 -20.45 6.36 14.31
C SER A 49 -21.25 6.37 15.61
N VAL A 50 -20.67 5.79 16.66
CA VAL A 50 -21.26 5.73 18.01
C VAL A 50 -21.47 7.13 18.58
N GLU A 51 -20.45 7.99 18.53
CA GLU A 51 -20.53 9.38 18.99
C GLU A 51 -21.63 10.15 18.24
N SER A 52 -21.70 10.00 16.91
CA SER A 52 -22.72 10.67 16.10
C SER A 52 -24.15 10.22 16.40
N GLU A 53 -24.34 8.94 16.74
CA GLU A 53 -25.64 8.38 17.10
C GLU A 53 -26.08 8.85 18.49
N PHE A 54 -25.16 8.90 19.45
CA PHE A 54 -25.41 9.47 20.77
C PHE A 54 -25.76 10.96 20.68
N TYR A 55 -25.03 11.75 19.90
CA TYR A 55 -25.39 13.16 19.66
C TYR A 55 -26.75 13.31 18.95
N ARG A 56 -27.15 12.37 18.09
CA ARG A 56 -28.46 12.41 17.42
C ARG A 56 -29.63 12.06 18.33
N MET A 57 -29.41 11.21 19.34
CA MET A 57 -30.45 10.86 20.32
C MET A 57 -30.72 11.96 21.34
N ASP A 58 -29.71 12.79 21.65
CA ASP A 58 -29.83 13.91 22.61
C ASP A 58 -29.86 15.31 21.95
N ALA A 59 -29.79 15.42 20.61
CA ALA A 59 -29.83 16.72 19.93
C ALA A 59 -31.26 17.31 19.88
N PRO A 60 -31.49 18.52 20.42
CA PRO A 60 -32.73 19.27 20.17
C PRO A 60 -32.85 19.63 18.67
N PRO A 61 -34.08 19.77 18.14
CA PRO A 61 -34.31 20.02 16.72
C PRO A 61 -33.54 21.26 16.25
N PRO A 62 -32.97 21.25 15.03
CA PRO A 62 -32.22 22.39 14.53
C PRO A 62 -33.12 23.64 14.52
N PRO A 63 -32.63 24.80 14.98
CA PRO A 63 -33.40 26.04 14.84
C PRO A 63 -33.65 26.25 13.35
N ALA A 64 -34.93 26.29 12.97
CA ALA A 64 -35.34 26.66 11.63
C ALA A 64 -34.64 27.99 11.28
N GLY A 65 -33.82 27.97 10.24
CA GLY A 65 -33.07 29.15 9.82
C GLY A 65 -34.01 30.33 9.49
N PRO A 66 -33.54 31.58 9.59
CA PRO A 66 -34.35 32.74 9.26
C PRO A 66 -34.79 32.70 7.79
N PRO A 67 -36.06 33.03 7.46
CA PRO A 67 -36.66 32.80 6.15
C PRO A 67 -36.16 33.67 4.99
N PHE A 68 -35.11 34.48 5.16
CA PHE A 68 -34.63 35.40 4.13
C PHE A 68 -33.12 35.65 4.23
N ALA A 69 -32.35 34.96 3.39
CA ALA A 69 -31.07 35.50 2.90
C ALA A 69 -31.25 35.75 1.39
N PRO A 70 -31.31 37.02 0.95
CA PRO A 70 -31.57 37.36 -0.44
C PRO A 70 -30.40 36.97 -1.34
N ALA A 71 -30.73 36.47 -2.52
CA ALA A 71 -29.80 36.30 -3.63
C ALA A 71 -29.26 37.67 -4.09
N ALA A 72 -28.01 37.97 -3.75
CA ALA A 72 -27.09 38.95 -4.36
C ALA A 72 -25.74 38.76 -3.63
N GLU A 73 -24.58 38.53 -4.23
CA GLU A 73 -24.03 39.13 -5.44
C GLU A 73 -23.06 38.15 -6.14
N ALA A 74 -23.24 38.00 -7.45
CA ALA A 74 -22.25 37.47 -8.36
C ALA A 74 -21.22 38.57 -8.70
N LYS A 75 -19.96 38.36 -8.30
CA LYS A 75 -18.72 38.94 -8.86
C LYS A 75 -17.57 38.18 -8.19
N ALA A 76 -16.51 37.69 -8.83
CA ALA A 76 -16.09 37.70 -10.22
C ALA A 76 -15.03 36.58 -10.34
N ASN A 77 -15.10 35.81 -11.43
CA ASN A 77 -13.96 35.03 -11.89
C ASN A 77 -12.76 35.96 -12.09
N ALA A 78 -11.68 35.71 -11.38
CA ALA A 78 -10.33 36.09 -11.78
C ALA A 78 -9.36 34.97 -11.35
N PRO A 79 -9.01 34.04 -12.24
CA PRO A 79 -7.89 33.15 -12.03
C PRO A 79 -6.62 33.97 -12.22
N LEU A 80 -5.91 34.28 -11.13
CA LEU A 80 -4.51 34.70 -11.22
C LEU A 80 -3.66 33.45 -11.41
N THR A 81 -3.52 33.10 -12.68
CA THR A 81 -2.33 32.43 -13.22
C THR A 81 -1.11 33.22 -12.79
N GLU A 82 -0.25 32.64 -11.95
CA GLU A 82 1.17 32.90 -12.02
C GLU A 82 1.88 31.64 -12.55
N PRO A 83 2.63 31.77 -13.66
CA PRO A 83 3.16 30.65 -14.42
C PRO A 83 4.38 30.03 -13.75
N ASN A 84 4.38 28.70 -13.67
CA ASN A 84 5.55 27.86 -13.45
C ASN A 84 6.47 27.90 -14.69
N PRO A 85 7.71 28.44 -14.63
CA PRO A 85 8.63 28.43 -15.75
C PRO A 85 9.51 27.17 -15.88
N GLU A 86 9.36 26.13 -15.06
CA GLU A 86 10.31 25.00 -15.06
C GLU A 86 9.79 23.66 -15.62
N SER A 87 8.58 23.62 -16.22
CA SER A 87 8.03 22.37 -16.78
C SER A 87 8.03 22.30 -18.32
N VAL A 88 8.86 23.06 -19.02
CA VAL A 88 9.00 22.99 -20.50
C VAL A 88 10.47 23.02 -20.91
N ALA A 89 11.27 22.03 -20.49
CA ALA A 89 12.59 21.80 -21.09
C ALA A 89 13.13 20.38 -20.80
N ARG A 90 12.41 19.35 -21.27
CA ARG A 90 13.02 18.10 -21.77
C ARG A 90 11.98 17.21 -22.45
N SER A 91 11.39 17.73 -23.53
CA SER A 91 10.86 16.89 -24.59
C SER A 91 11.98 16.63 -25.59
N GLY A 92 12.27 15.36 -25.83
CA GLY A 92 13.13 14.93 -26.91
C GLY A 92 12.76 13.50 -27.31
N PRO A 93 11.95 13.30 -28.37
CA PRO A 93 11.65 12.00 -28.93
C PRO A 93 12.76 11.61 -29.91
N SER A 94 13.21 10.35 -29.91
CA SER A 94 13.86 9.82 -31.12
C SER A 94 13.85 8.30 -31.13
N ALA A 95 13.28 7.78 -32.21
CA ALA A 95 13.08 6.38 -32.48
C ALA A 95 14.33 5.73 -33.12
N ALA A 96 14.63 4.53 -32.62
CA ALA A 96 14.93 3.32 -33.40
C ALA A 96 16.29 3.20 -34.13
N PRO A 97 16.55 2.11 -34.90
CA PRO A 97 17.19 0.84 -34.48
C PRO A 97 18.44 0.48 -35.33
N ALA A 98 19.37 -0.37 -34.85
CA ALA A 98 20.31 -1.19 -35.66
C ALA A 98 21.35 -1.88 -34.75
N LEU A 99 21.31 -3.21 -34.61
CA LEU A 99 22.15 -4.21 -35.32
C LEU A 99 23.62 -4.27 -34.85
N SER A 100 23.95 -5.33 -34.10
CA SER A 100 25.27 -6.01 -34.10
C SER A 100 25.16 -7.36 -33.37
N GLU A 101 24.67 -8.38 -34.08
CA GLU A 101 25.10 -9.78 -33.91
C GLU A 101 26.52 -9.92 -34.53
N PRO A 102 27.40 -10.85 -34.11
CA PRO A 102 27.25 -12.25 -34.54
C PRO A 102 27.85 -13.37 -33.66
N ALA A 103 27.36 -14.59 -33.97
CA ALA A 103 28.05 -15.90 -33.95
C ALA A 103 28.19 -16.63 -32.60
N ALA A 104 28.01 -17.95 -32.49
CA ALA A 104 27.53 -19.04 -33.38
C ALA A 104 27.50 -20.33 -32.52
N THR A 105 26.94 -21.43 -33.09
CA THR A 105 26.69 -22.80 -32.55
C THR A 105 25.28 -22.92 -31.94
N ALA A 106 24.19 -23.34 -32.61
CA ALA A 106 23.95 -24.38 -33.64
C ALA A 106 24.54 -25.74 -33.25
N ALA A 107 23.88 -26.89 -33.30
CA ALA A 107 22.51 -27.35 -33.55
C ALA A 107 22.56 -28.87 -33.31
N GLY A 108 21.42 -29.51 -33.07
CA GLY A 108 21.28 -30.98 -33.02
C GLY A 108 20.19 -31.36 -32.02
N ASP A 109 18.91 -31.34 -32.39
CA ASP A 109 18.20 -32.31 -33.24
C ASP A 109 17.99 -33.67 -32.55
N GLN A 110 16.72 -34.10 -32.56
CA GLN A 110 16.15 -35.38 -32.08
C GLN A 110 15.91 -35.48 -30.56
N ALA A 111 14.76 -35.94 -30.04
CA ALA A 111 13.69 -36.76 -30.61
C ALA A 111 12.37 -36.58 -29.82
N VAL A 112 11.25 -36.63 -30.52
CA VAL A 112 9.93 -37.11 -30.05
C VAL A 112 9.89 -38.65 -30.19
N PRO A 113 8.85 -39.41 -29.76
CA PRO A 113 7.96 -39.36 -28.59
C PRO A 113 7.85 -40.76 -27.90
N ALA A 114 7.26 -40.87 -26.69
CA ALA A 114 6.58 -42.07 -26.14
C ALA A 114 6.19 -41.79 -24.67
N GLU A 115 4.91 -41.68 -24.33
CA GLU A 115 4.08 -42.81 -23.88
C GLU A 115 4.64 -43.49 -22.63
N THR A 116 4.04 -43.21 -21.45
CA THR A 116 3.58 -44.23 -20.51
C THR A 116 2.52 -43.62 -19.59
N ALA A 117 1.47 -44.43 -19.42
CA ALA A 117 0.16 -44.25 -18.80
C ALA A 117 0.11 -43.80 -17.32
N PRO A 118 -1.09 -43.41 -16.82
CA PRO A 118 -1.36 -43.10 -15.43
C PRO A 118 -1.49 -44.37 -14.57
N THR A 119 -1.15 -44.27 -13.28
CA THR A 119 -1.48 -45.30 -12.29
C THR A 119 -2.33 -44.69 -11.17
N PRO A 120 -3.64 -44.96 -11.13
CA PRO A 120 -4.43 -44.96 -9.91
C PRO A 120 -4.71 -46.41 -9.50
N SER A 121 -4.24 -46.83 -8.33
CA SER A 121 -4.62 -48.09 -7.67
C SER A 121 -4.25 -47.92 -6.19
N GLU A 122 -5.19 -47.56 -5.31
CA GLU A 122 -6.23 -48.42 -4.71
C GLU A 122 -5.65 -49.39 -3.65
N ALA A 123 -6.23 -49.27 -2.44
CA ALA A 123 -6.32 -50.24 -1.36
C ALA A 123 -5.06 -50.60 -0.53
N GLU A 124 -5.03 -50.09 0.70
CA GLU A 124 -4.77 -50.93 1.87
C GLU A 124 -5.91 -50.77 2.88
N PRO A 125 -6.65 -51.85 3.14
CA PRO A 125 -7.21 -52.14 4.46
C PRO A 125 -6.54 -53.40 5.03
N THR A 126 -6.03 -53.35 6.26
CA THR A 126 -6.27 -54.32 7.36
C THR A 126 -5.51 -53.84 8.60
#